data_AF-A0A8H9G3E1-F1
#
_entry.id   AF-A0A8H9G3E1-F1
#
_cell.length_a   1.000
_cell.length_b   1.000
_cell.length_c   1.000
_cell.angle_alpha   90.00
_cell.angle_beta   90.00
_cell.angle_gamma   90.00
#
_symmetry.space_group_name_H-M   'P 1'
#
loop_
_entity.id
_entity.type
_entity.pdbx_description
1 polymer ?
#
loop_
_entity_poly.entity_id
_entity_poly.type
_entity_poly.pdbx_seq_one_letter_code
_entity_poly.pdbx_strand_id
1 'polypeptide(L)'
;MIPKNEALKKKYEKDLEIIMITDQAEDIVKPFLGRVEQQDKLQHIWTIYGKHDFHQIFKYRTMPHAAIIYDGVYKGAVYGNEITEEKIEMMLNDKWDQIVFKKPELTPKNKYDKDEFLYIDGNGGGREFITYRSVLGGYNPSLGNGSVYVANTEGGGKRMAFLNLSLTDIFQYAYSEARIEFNPMNRKLLEVKDRLKLTTSAAGDEALAWMQSGNVFCYELVVPKPLKNKFFEIMRDDLTRIFPQYQASIEYRDVECYVLKVTDRSKLEKHRSLSGTMEVKQDVYGLSMKHAPLDQMVARFSVLFMQNSPYPIINGSEYNEPINMELHTNVTNMEETNKALAKYGLHFFKELKNIEMLVIKDNQDETDL
;
A
#
# COMPACT_ATOMS: atom_id res chain seq x y z
N MET A 1 48.72 1.14 -2.84
CA MET A 1 48.70 -0.34 -2.85
C MET A 1 50.04 -0.92 -3.25
N ILE A 2 50.69 -0.41 -4.31
CA ILE A 2 51.95 -0.97 -4.84
C ILE A 2 53.04 -1.15 -3.77
N PRO A 3 53.43 -0.14 -2.95
CA PRO A 3 54.52 -0.34 -1.98
C PRO A 3 54.16 -1.34 -0.87
N LYS A 4 52.88 -1.38 -0.46
CA LYS A 4 52.36 -2.34 0.50
C LYS A 4 52.48 -3.78 -0.05
N ASN A 5 52.10 -3.98 -1.30
CA ASN A 5 52.13 -5.27 -1.96
C ASN A 5 53.59 -5.75 -2.13
N GLU A 6 54.50 -4.88 -2.55
CA GLU A 6 55.93 -5.22 -2.65
C GLU A 6 56.55 -5.55 -1.28
N ALA A 7 56.16 -4.84 -0.22
CA ALA A 7 56.61 -5.16 1.13
C ALA A 7 56.13 -6.56 1.59
N LEU A 8 54.88 -6.93 1.28
CA LEU A 8 54.35 -8.26 1.56
C LEU A 8 55.05 -9.33 0.71
N LYS A 9 55.22 -9.09 -0.58
CA LYS A 9 55.96 -9.98 -1.49
C LYS A 9 57.38 -10.24 -0.97
N LYS A 10 58.10 -9.19 -0.57
CA LYS A 10 59.45 -9.33 -0.01
C LYS A 10 59.47 -10.13 1.30
N LYS A 11 58.47 -9.96 2.16
CA LYS A 11 58.37 -10.71 3.42
C LYS A 11 58.11 -12.20 3.20
N TYR A 12 57.31 -12.54 2.18
CA TYR A 12 56.90 -13.90 1.85
C TYR A 12 57.51 -14.37 0.52
N GLU A 13 58.77 -13.98 0.23
CA GLU A 13 59.38 -14.11 -1.12
C GLU A 13 59.41 -15.54 -1.69
N LYS A 14 59.34 -16.56 -0.82
CA LYS A 14 59.32 -17.98 -1.22
C LYS A 14 57.92 -18.49 -1.54
N ASP A 15 56.89 -17.88 -0.97
CA ASP A 15 55.54 -18.41 -0.90
C ASP A 15 54.49 -17.49 -1.56
N LEU A 16 54.86 -16.24 -1.88
CA LEU A 16 53.97 -15.22 -2.41
C LEU A 16 54.60 -14.48 -3.60
N GLU A 17 53.86 -14.46 -4.71
CA GLU A 17 54.09 -13.56 -5.82
C GLU A 17 52.84 -12.69 -6.04
N ILE A 18 53.04 -11.42 -6.37
CA ILE A 18 51.95 -10.48 -6.65
C ILE A 18 52.16 -9.91 -8.05
N ILE A 19 51.27 -10.29 -8.95
CA ILE A 19 51.28 -9.83 -10.33
C ILE A 19 50.22 -8.74 -10.48
N MET A 20 50.64 -7.54 -10.86
CA MET A 20 49.73 -6.47 -11.22
C MET A 20 49.19 -6.69 -12.63
N ILE A 21 47.93 -6.35 -12.82
CA ILE A 21 47.23 -6.52 -14.10
C ILE A 21 46.55 -5.20 -14.46
N THR A 22 46.75 -4.73 -15.69
CA THR A 22 46.15 -3.50 -16.20
C THR A 22 45.77 -3.65 -17.67
N ASP A 23 44.64 -3.07 -18.07
CA ASP A 23 44.21 -3.00 -19.47
C ASP A 23 44.94 -1.90 -20.26
N GLN A 24 45.72 -1.05 -19.58
CA GLN A 24 46.48 0.02 -20.21
C GLN A 24 47.73 -0.52 -20.92
N ALA A 25 48.11 0.13 -22.01
CA ALA A 25 49.30 -0.23 -22.79
C ALA A 25 50.60 -0.03 -21.97
N GLU A 26 51.63 -0.83 -22.28
CA GLU A 26 52.90 -0.84 -21.55
C GLU A 26 53.59 0.52 -21.56
N ASP A 27 53.60 1.20 -22.71
CA ASP A 27 54.21 2.52 -22.90
C ASP A 27 53.58 3.63 -22.03
N ILE A 28 52.31 3.47 -21.64
CA ILE A 28 51.61 4.37 -20.72
C ILE A 28 51.99 4.07 -19.26
N VAL A 29 52.03 2.79 -18.88
CA VAL A 29 52.14 2.37 -17.48
C VAL A 29 53.59 2.30 -17.00
N LYS A 30 54.51 1.87 -17.87
CA LYS A 30 55.93 1.67 -17.54
C LYS A 30 56.63 2.95 -17.02
N PRO A 31 56.41 4.15 -17.59
CA PRO A 31 56.97 5.38 -17.02
C PRO A 31 56.41 5.71 -15.62
N PHE A 32 55.15 5.38 -15.34
CA PHE A 32 54.56 5.55 -14.01
C PHE A 32 55.21 4.60 -13.00
N LEU A 33 55.35 3.31 -13.35
CA LEU A 33 55.98 2.33 -12.48
C LEU A 33 57.45 2.66 -12.21
N GLY A 34 58.20 3.11 -13.22
CA GLY A 34 59.59 3.52 -13.03
C GLY A 34 59.75 4.67 -12.02
N ARG A 35 58.79 5.61 -11.95
CA ARG A 35 58.77 6.65 -10.91
C ARG A 35 58.49 6.07 -9.52
N VAL A 36 57.54 5.13 -9.42
CA VAL A 36 57.20 4.46 -8.16
C VAL A 36 58.39 3.63 -7.65
N GLU A 37 59.04 2.86 -8.52
CA GLU A 37 60.22 2.07 -8.18
C GLU A 37 61.37 2.94 -7.66
N GLN A 38 61.61 4.10 -8.29
CA GLN A 38 62.64 5.05 -7.83
C GLN A 38 62.28 5.69 -6.48
N GLN A 39 61.04 6.17 -6.33
CA GLN A 39 60.59 6.88 -5.14
C GLN A 39 60.56 5.96 -3.91
N ASP A 40 60.03 4.76 -4.07
CA ASP A 40 59.82 3.82 -2.97
C ASP A 40 60.94 2.76 -2.87
N LYS A 41 61.99 2.89 -3.69
CA LYS A 41 63.15 1.97 -3.76
C LYS A 41 62.74 0.51 -3.96
N LEU A 42 61.74 0.30 -4.82
CA LEU A 42 61.20 -1.01 -5.16
C LEU A 42 61.95 -1.58 -6.37
N GLN A 43 61.95 -2.91 -6.51
CA GLN A 43 62.60 -3.59 -7.64
C GLN A 43 61.64 -4.59 -8.27
N HIS A 44 61.56 -4.55 -9.61
CA HIS A 44 60.93 -5.59 -10.43
C HIS A 44 59.45 -5.83 -10.10
N ILE A 45 58.62 -4.80 -10.28
CA ILE A 45 57.16 -4.93 -10.13
C ILE A 45 56.59 -5.70 -11.33
N TRP A 46 56.15 -6.94 -11.10
CA TRP A 46 55.59 -7.78 -12.15
C TRP A 46 54.23 -7.26 -12.60
N THR A 47 54.14 -6.85 -13.87
CA THR A 47 52.93 -6.24 -14.42
C THR A 47 52.60 -6.83 -15.78
N ILE A 48 51.34 -7.26 -15.95
CA ILE A 48 50.76 -7.63 -17.24
C ILE A 48 50.03 -6.40 -17.80
N TYR A 49 50.38 -6.00 -19.01
CA TYR A 49 49.86 -4.82 -19.70
C TYR A 49 48.89 -5.20 -20.82
N GLY A 50 48.06 -4.24 -21.20
CA GLY A 50 47.15 -4.34 -22.34
C GLY A 50 45.91 -5.19 -22.07
N LYS A 51 45.02 -5.21 -23.06
CA LYS A 51 43.74 -5.94 -22.97
C LYS A 51 43.97 -7.44 -22.78
N HIS A 52 43.29 -8.00 -21.80
CA HIS A 52 43.34 -9.42 -21.49
C HIS A 52 41.95 -9.97 -21.18
N ASP A 53 41.75 -11.26 -21.40
CA ASP A 53 40.49 -11.94 -21.09
C ASP A 53 40.38 -12.37 -19.61
N PHE A 54 41.30 -11.91 -18.74
CA PHE A 54 41.21 -12.21 -17.31
C PHE A 54 39.92 -11.70 -16.67
N HIS A 55 39.27 -10.67 -17.20
CA HIS A 55 37.94 -10.23 -16.74
C HIS A 55 36.85 -11.30 -16.95
N GLN A 56 37.04 -12.22 -17.90
CA GLN A 56 36.14 -13.36 -18.13
C GLN A 56 36.39 -14.50 -17.12
N ILE A 57 37.65 -14.68 -16.71
CA ILE A 57 38.11 -15.74 -15.80
C ILE A 57 37.90 -15.32 -14.34
N PHE A 58 38.39 -14.13 -13.98
CA PHE A 58 38.25 -13.50 -12.66
C PHE A 58 37.24 -12.37 -12.78
N LYS A 59 35.94 -12.67 -12.58
CA LYS A 59 34.86 -11.70 -12.77
C LYS A 59 34.93 -10.56 -11.74
N TYR A 60 35.11 -9.32 -12.20
CA TYR A 60 35.06 -8.10 -11.39
C TYR A 60 34.32 -6.96 -12.12
N ARG A 61 33.65 -6.07 -11.36
CA ARG A 61 33.07 -4.79 -11.83
C ARG A 61 33.66 -3.59 -11.12
N THR A 62 34.09 -3.77 -9.87
CA THR A 62 34.69 -2.71 -9.05
C THR A 62 36.14 -3.04 -8.76
N MET A 63 37.00 -2.04 -9.00
CA MET A 63 38.41 -2.06 -8.60
C MET A 63 38.57 -1.32 -7.25
N PRO A 64 39.50 -1.75 -6.38
CA PRO A 64 40.54 -2.75 -6.64
C PRO A 64 40.11 -4.20 -6.39
N HIS A 65 40.57 -5.13 -7.25
CA HIS A 65 40.25 -6.56 -7.21
C HIS A 65 41.55 -7.40 -7.17
N ALA A 66 41.60 -8.44 -6.32
CA ALA A 66 42.72 -9.37 -6.26
C ALA A 66 42.21 -10.82 -6.33
N ALA A 67 42.61 -11.53 -7.38
CA ALA A 67 42.36 -12.96 -7.54
C ALA A 67 43.43 -13.78 -6.80
N ILE A 68 43.01 -14.78 -6.03
CA ILE A 68 43.89 -15.65 -5.24
C ILE A 68 44.00 -17.00 -5.95
N ILE A 69 45.23 -17.37 -6.29
CA ILE A 69 45.59 -18.66 -6.86
C ILE A 69 46.57 -19.34 -5.90
N TYR A 70 46.29 -20.58 -5.52
CA TYR A 70 47.15 -21.38 -4.64
C TYR A 70 47.28 -22.78 -5.21
N ASP A 71 48.52 -23.23 -5.39
CA ASP A 71 48.88 -24.52 -6.01
C ASP A 71 48.16 -24.74 -7.37
N GLY A 72 48.17 -23.70 -8.21
CA GLY A 72 47.51 -23.72 -9.53
C GLY A 72 45.98 -23.65 -9.50
N VAL A 73 45.34 -23.60 -8.33
CA VAL A 73 43.88 -23.56 -8.19
C VAL A 73 43.40 -22.16 -7.80
N TYR A 74 42.40 -21.64 -8.51
CA TYR A 74 41.71 -20.41 -8.13
C TYR A 74 40.86 -20.63 -6.87
N LYS A 75 41.20 -19.93 -5.78
CA LYS A 75 40.52 -20.04 -4.48
C LYS A 75 39.38 -19.05 -4.32
N GLY A 76 39.46 -17.90 -5.00
CA GLY A 76 38.49 -16.82 -4.91
C GLY A 76 39.13 -15.46 -5.11
N ALA A 77 38.40 -14.39 -4.82
CA ALA A 77 38.92 -13.04 -4.91
C ALA A 77 38.61 -12.24 -3.64
N VAL A 78 39.40 -11.21 -3.39
CA VAL A 78 39.20 -10.22 -2.31
C VAL A 78 39.31 -8.81 -2.87
N TYR A 79 38.93 -7.79 -2.10
CA TYR A 79 39.24 -6.41 -2.48
C TYR A 79 40.75 -6.16 -2.35
N GLY A 80 41.33 -5.32 -3.20
CA GLY A 80 42.79 -5.15 -3.23
C GLY A 80 43.41 -4.63 -1.93
N ASN A 81 42.64 -3.91 -1.10
CA ASN A 81 43.08 -3.47 0.23
C ASN A 81 43.12 -4.62 1.27
N GLU A 82 42.46 -5.74 1.00
CA GLU A 82 42.37 -6.89 1.88
C GLU A 82 43.52 -7.88 1.74
N ILE A 83 44.45 -7.67 0.80
CA ILE A 83 45.73 -8.39 0.81
C ILE A 83 46.53 -7.86 1.99
N THR A 84 46.57 -8.65 3.07
CA THR A 84 47.15 -8.32 4.37
C THR A 84 48.00 -9.49 4.85
N GLU A 85 48.94 -9.20 5.73
CA GLU A 85 49.79 -10.20 6.37
C GLU A 85 48.98 -11.33 7.00
N GLU A 86 47.99 -10.99 7.82
CA GLU A 86 47.09 -11.95 8.47
C GLU A 86 46.42 -12.89 7.46
N LYS A 87 45.84 -12.35 6.38
CA LYS A 87 45.20 -13.18 5.34
C LYS A 87 46.21 -14.04 4.59
N ILE A 88 47.43 -13.55 4.34
CA ILE A 88 48.50 -14.36 3.72
C ILE A 88 48.86 -15.52 4.64
N GLU A 89 49.05 -15.28 5.94
CA GLU A 89 49.32 -16.35 6.90
C GLU A 89 48.19 -17.36 6.99
N MET A 90 46.93 -16.92 6.91
CA MET A 90 45.79 -17.83 6.83
C MET A 90 45.84 -18.70 5.56
N MET A 91 46.20 -18.14 4.41
CA MET A 91 46.36 -18.88 3.15
C MET A 91 47.49 -19.92 3.25
N LEU A 92 48.65 -19.53 3.80
CA LEU A 92 49.82 -20.42 3.92
C LEU A 92 49.65 -21.53 4.96
N ASN A 93 48.76 -21.34 5.94
CA ASN A 93 48.46 -22.34 6.98
C ASN A 93 47.15 -23.13 6.69
N ASP A 94 46.68 -23.15 5.45
CA ASP A 94 45.48 -23.86 5.01
C ASP A 94 44.17 -23.49 5.75
N LYS A 95 44.09 -22.29 6.33
CA LYS A 95 42.89 -21.77 7.03
C LYS A 95 41.91 -21.09 6.06
N TRP A 96 41.62 -21.76 4.94
CA TRP A 96 40.82 -21.22 3.84
C TRP A 96 39.38 -20.90 4.24
N ASP A 97 38.81 -21.66 5.17
CA ASP A 97 37.47 -21.50 5.73
C ASP A 97 37.28 -20.20 6.52
N GLN A 98 38.37 -19.61 6.99
CA GLN A 98 38.37 -18.36 7.76
C GLN A 98 38.51 -17.12 6.85
N ILE A 99 38.77 -17.31 5.55
CA ILE A 99 38.92 -16.21 4.59
C ILE A 99 37.55 -15.85 4.00
N VAL A 100 37.10 -14.63 4.26
CA VAL A 100 35.93 -14.07 3.59
C VAL A 100 36.31 -13.61 2.18
N PHE A 101 35.92 -14.40 1.18
CA PHE A 101 36.07 -14.02 -0.23
C PHE A 101 34.95 -13.06 -0.67
N LYS A 102 35.28 -12.17 -1.60
CA LYS A 102 34.33 -11.34 -2.33
C LYS A 102 33.32 -12.26 -3.01
N LYS A 103 32.03 -12.05 -2.72
CA LYS A 103 30.95 -12.75 -3.44
C LYS A 103 31.04 -12.37 -4.91
N PRO A 104 30.82 -13.30 -5.86
CA PRO A 104 30.73 -12.97 -7.26
C PRO A 104 29.74 -11.82 -7.43
N GLU A 105 30.16 -10.72 -8.04
CA GLU A 105 29.25 -9.62 -8.33
C GLU A 105 28.22 -10.14 -9.34
N LEU A 106 27.05 -10.52 -8.83
CA LEU A 106 25.95 -11.00 -9.65
C LEU A 106 25.61 -9.90 -10.64
N THR A 107 25.50 -10.25 -11.92
CA THR A 107 24.84 -9.39 -12.89
C THR A 107 23.45 -9.05 -12.33
N PRO A 108 23.08 -7.77 -12.16
CA PRO A 108 21.75 -7.39 -11.74
C PRO A 108 20.79 -8.07 -12.72
N LYS A 109 20.01 -9.03 -12.22
CA LYS A 109 19.04 -9.76 -13.04
C LYS A 109 17.99 -8.81 -13.59
N ASN A 110 17.72 -7.73 -12.86
CA ASN A 110 16.73 -6.72 -13.16
C ASN A 110 17.44 -5.37 -13.27
N LYS A 111 17.99 -5.05 -14.44
CA LYS A 111 18.55 -3.72 -14.68
C LYS A 111 17.41 -2.70 -14.68
N TYR A 112 17.72 -1.49 -14.21
CA TYR A 112 16.83 -0.35 -14.34
C TYR A 112 16.95 0.24 -15.75
N ASP A 113 15.82 0.35 -16.42
CA ASP A 113 15.59 1.12 -17.63
C ASP A 113 14.89 2.43 -17.25
N LYS A 114 15.48 3.55 -17.68
CA LYS A 114 15.00 4.90 -17.36
C LYS A 114 13.75 5.29 -18.15
N ASP A 115 13.47 4.59 -19.25
CA ASP A 115 12.35 4.89 -20.13
C ASP A 115 11.09 4.10 -19.72
N GLU A 116 11.19 3.25 -18.69
CA GLU A 116 10.12 2.42 -18.15
C GLU A 116 9.81 2.78 -16.69
N PHE A 117 8.61 2.40 -16.20
CA PHE A 117 8.22 2.65 -14.81
C PHE A 117 8.99 1.76 -13.82
N LEU A 118 9.44 2.35 -12.71
CA LEU A 118 10.17 1.62 -11.67
C LEU A 118 9.30 0.52 -11.03
N TYR A 119 9.84 -0.70 -10.94
CA TYR A 119 9.20 -1.90 -10.37
C TYR A 119 7.95 -2.42 -11.10
N ILE A 120 7.69 -1.93 -12.31
CA ILE A 120 6.65 -2.45 -13.21
C ILE A 120 7.33 -3.32 -14.27
N ASP A 121 6.68 -4.43 -14.63
CA ASP A 121 7.14 -5.37 -15.66
C ASP A 121 8.63 -5.81 -15.54
N GLY A 122 9.13 -5.87 -14.30
CA GLY A 122 10.49 -6.30 -13.97
C GLY A 122 11.56 -5.20 -14.00
N ASN A 123 11.19 -3.96 -14.29
CA ASN A 123 12.13 -2.85 -14.38
C ASN A 123 12.74 -2.48 -13.01
N GLY A 124 14.04 -2.72 -12.84
CA GLY A 124 14.74 -2.47 -11.57
C GLY A 124 14.36 -3.43 -10.42
N GLY A 125 13.54 -4.45 -10.68
CA GLY A 125 13.02 -5.36 -9.66
C GLY A 125 11.55 -5.68 -9.87
N GLY A 126 10.95 -6.40 -8.91
CA GLY A 126 9.51 -6.62 -8.86
C GLY A 126 8.85 -6.11 -7.58
N ARG A 127 7.62 -6.61 -7.35
CA ARG A 127 6.76 -6.29 -6.20
C ARG A 127 7.44 -6.47 -4.85
N GLU A 128 8.43 -7.35 -4.75
CA GLU A 128 9.19 -7.65 -3.54
C GLU A 128 9.96 -6.43 -3.00
N PHE A 129 10.18 -5.41 -3.83
CA PHE A 129 10.83 -4.16 -3.44
C PHE A 129 9.85 -3.02 -3.13
N ILE A 130 8.55 -3.20 -3.40
CA ILE A 130 7.52 -2.17 -3.18
C ILE A 130 7.03 -2.24 -1.73
N THR A 131 7.46 -1.28 -0.91
CA THR A 131 7.04 -1.17 0.51
C THR A 131 5.90 -0.18 0.75
N TYR A 132 5.75 0.78 -0.16
CA TYR A 132 4.69 1.79 -0.20
C TYR A 132 4.22 1.96 -1.64
N ARG A 133 2.92 2.07 -1.86
CA ARG A 133 2.34 2.32 -3.19
C ARG A 133 1.06 3.13 -3.05
N SER A 134 0.96 4.21 -3.82
CA SER A 134 -0.29 4.93 -4.06
C SER A 134 -0.43 5.12 -5.56
N VAL A 135 -1.52 4.61 -6.14
CA VAL A 135 -1.77 4.69 -7.58
C VAL A 135 -3.23 5.04 -7.82
N LEU A 136 -3.45 6.01 -8.71
CA LEU A 136 -4.75 6.37 -9.24
C LEU A 136 -4.76 6.11 -10.76
N GLY A 137 -5.82 5.49 -11.25
CA GLY A 137 -6.14 5.36 -12.67
C GLY A 137 -7.61 5.70 -12.92
N GLY A 138 -7.96 5.93 -14.17
CA GLY A 138 -9.36 6.15 -14.58
C GLY A 138 -10.16 4.85 -14.66
N TYR A 139 -11.28 4.91 -15.38
CA TYR A 139 -12.11 3.75 -15.68
C TYR A 139 -11.32 2.64 -16.40
N ASN A 140 -11.41 1.42 -15.89
CA ASN A 140 -10.84 0.23 -16.50
C ASN A 140 -11.92 -0.85 -16.70
N PRO A 141 -12.37 -1.12 -17.95
CA PRO A 141 -13.46 -2.07 -18.20
C PRO A 141 -13.13 -3.51 -17.80
N SER A 142 -11.86 -3.87 -17.64
CA SER A 142 -11.44 -5.23 -17.22
C SER A 142 -11.65 -5.50 -15.73
N LEU A 143 -12.01 -4.49 -14.93
CA LEU A 143 -12.11 -4.59 -13.47
C LEU A 143 -13.56 -4.57 -12.93
N GLY A 144 -14.55 -4.63 -13.83
CA GLY A 144 -15.97 -4.67 -13.45
C GLY A 144 -16.55 -3.33 -12.98
N ASN A 145 -17.75 -3.35 -12.39
CA ASN A 145 -18.54 -2.14 -12.12
C ASN A 145 -18.58 -1.78 -10.63
N GLY A 146 -17.44 -1.35 -10.07
CA GLY A 146 -17.37 -0.87 -8.70
C GLY A 146 -17.07 -1.98 -7.69
N SER A 147 -15.91 -1.94 -7.04
CA SER A 147 -15.55 -2.89 -5.97
C SER A 147 -14.53 -2.31 -5.01
N VAL A 148 -14.58 -2.75 -3.76
CA VAL A 148 -13.60 -2.39 -2.72
C VAL A 148 -12.98 -3.65 -2.15
N TYR A 149 -11.65 -3.71 -2.14
CA TYR A 149 -10.89 -4.81 -1.55
C TYR A 149 -10.01 -4.28 -0.43
N VAL A 150 -10.03 -4.96 0.71
CA VAL A 150 -9.21 -4.63 1.88
C VAL A 150 -8.39 -5.86 2.24
N ALA A 151 -7.09 -5.68 2.47
CA ALA A 151 -6.20 -6.76 2.88
C ALA A 151 -5.13 -6.25 3.86
N ASN A 152 -4.60 -7.15 4.69
CA ASN A 152 -3.32 -6.91 5.34
C ASN A 152 -2.19 -7.33 4.39
N THR A 153 -1.07 -6.60 4.39
CA THR A 153 0.12 -7.05 3.67
C THR A 153 0.85 -8.13 4.48
N GLU A 154 1.70 -8.94 3.84
CA GLU A 154 2.49 -9.98 4.52
C GLU A 154 3.34 -9.42 5.67
N GLY A 155 3.84 -8.18 5.52
CA GLY A 155 4.59 -7.47 6.57
C GLY A 155 3.75 -6.82 7.67
N GLY A 156 2.44 -7.09 7.72
CA GLY A 156 1.50 -6.52 8.71
C GLY A 156 1.07 -5.08 8.42
N GLY A 157 1.31 -4.60 7.20
CA GLY A 157 0.78 -3.34 6.68
C GLY A 157 -0.70 -3.45 6.28
N LYS A 158 -1.19 -2.46 5.54
CA LYS A 158 -2.59 -2.40 5.07
C LYS A 158 -2.63 -2.06 3.59
N ARG A 159 -3.55 -2.70 2.88
CA ARG A 159 -3.88 -2.45 1.47
C ARG A 159 -5.37 -2.21 1.32
N MET A 160 -5.72 -1.21 0.53
CA MET A 160 -7.08 -0.99 0.05
C MET A 160 -7.05 -0.69 -1.44
N ALA A 161 -7.93 -1.32 -2.20
CA ALA A 161 -8.10 -1.08 -3.63
C ALA A 161 -9.57 -0.79 -3.94
N PHE A 162 -9.81 0.27 -4.68
CA PHE A 162 -11.09 0.69 -5.24
C PHE A 162 -11.01 0.49 -6.74
N LEU A 163 -11.97 -0.23 -7.32
CA LEU A 163 -12.01 -0.50 -8.75
C LEU A 163 -13.25 0.18 -9.34
N ASN A 164 -13.06 1.14 -10.24
CA ASN A 164 -14.12 1.88 -10.92
C ASN A 164 -15.17 2.48 -9.95
N LEU A 165 -14.73 3.10 -8.85
CA LEU A 165 -15.63 3.81 -7.95
C LEU A 165 -15.74 5.29 -8.29
N SER A 166 -16.91 5.86 -7.97
CA SER A 166 -17.13 7.29 -8.03
C SER A 166 -16.22 8.03 -7.03
N LEU A 167 -15.89 9.28 -7.34
CA LEU A 167 -15.09 10.09 -6.44
C LEU A 167 -15.79 10.30 -5.08
N THR A 168 -17.13 10.41 -5.08
CA THR A 168 -17.94 10.47 -3.85
C THR A 168 -17.68 9.29 -2.93
N ASP A 169 -17.59 8.07 -3.47
CA ASP A 169 -17.38 6.87 -2.67
C ASP A 169 -15.95 6.81 -2.14
N ILE A 170 -14.96 7.17 -2.96
CA ILE A 170 -13.55 7.20 -2.53
C ILE A 170 -13.36 8.22 -1.40
N PHE A 171 -13.94 9.44 -1.52
CA PHE A 171 -13.98 10.42 -0.44
C PHE A 171 -14.67 9.87 0.81
N GLN A 172 -15.80 9.18 0.65
CA GLN A 172 -16.51 8.56 1.77
C GLN A 172 -15.60 7.61 2.54
N TYR A 173 -14.89 6.70 1.88
CA TYR A 173 -13.99 5.78 2.58
C TYR A 173 -12.84 6.50 3.29
N ALA A 174 -12.25 7.52 2.67
CA ALA A 174 -11.11 8.26 3.21
C ALA A 174 -11.46 9.09 4.45
N TYR A 175 -12.60 9.79 4.42
CA TYR A 175 -13.01 10.73 5.46
C TYR A 175 -13.88 10.09 6.54
N SER A 176 -14.68 9.07 6.20
CA SER A 176 -15.41 8.31 7.21
C SER A 176 -14.58 7.22 7.87
N GLU A 177 -13.36 6.95 7.38
CA GLU A 177 -12.51 5.86 7.84
C GLU A 177 -13.18 4.48 7.70
N ALA A 178 -13.90 4.31 6.59
CA ALA A 178 -14.72 3.14 6.26
C ALA A 178 -15.87 2.86 7.25
N ARG A 179 -16.32 3.87 8.01
CA ARG A 179 -17.54 3.82 8.82
C ARG A 179 -18.76 3.58 7.93
N ILE A 180 -19.44 2.45 8.16
CA ILE A 180 -20.54 1.91 7.33
C ILE A 180 -21.76 2.85 7.29
N GLU A 181 -21.96 3.64 8.33
CA GLU A 181 -23.06 4.57 8.42
C GLU A 181 -22.97 5.73 7.42
N PHE A 182 -21.82 5.92 6.75
CA PHE A 182 -21.66 6.88 5.66
C PHE A 182 -21.85 6.27 4.27
N ASN A 183 -22.04 4.94 4.15
CA ASN A 183 -22.28 4.31 2.85
C ASN A 183 -23.49 4.93 2.11
N PRO A 184 -24.65 5.18 2.76
CA PRO A 184 -25.81 5.72 2.08
C PRO A 184 -25.59 7.15 1.57
N MET A 185 -26.18 7.48 0.42
CA MET A 185 -26.04 8.82 -0.18
C MET A 185 -26.62 9.93 0.70
N ASN A 186 -27.64 9.62 1.52
CA ASN A 186 -28.24 10.58 2.45
C ASN A 186 -27.32 11.01 3.61
N ARG A 187 -26.12 10.43 3.73
CA ARG A 187 -25.06 10.86 4.68
C ARG A 187 -23.95 11.66 4.02
N LYS A 188 -24.17 12.08 2.77
CA LYS A 188 -23.23 12.82 1.93
C LYS A 188 -23.89 14.10 1.42
N LEU A 189 -23.29 15.24 1.68
CA LEU A 189 -23.69 16.54 1.17
C LEU A 189 -22.69 16.99 0.10
N LEU A 190 -23.14 17.06 -1.15
CA LEU A 190 -22.33 17.51 -2.28
C LEU A 190 -22.67 18.99 -2.57
N GLU A 191 -21.87 19.89 -2.00
CA GLU A 191 -21.95 21.36 -2.14
C GLU A 191 -21.04 21.82 -3.29
N VAL A 192 -21.25 21.24 -4.47
CA VAL A 192 -20.44 21.46 -5.68
C VAL A 192 -21.31 22.01 -6.82
N LYS A 193 -20.68 22.72 -7.76
CA LYS A 193 -21.34 23.21 -8.99
C LYS A 193 -21.81 22.07 -9.89
N ASP A 194 -20.93 21.09 -10.16
CA ASP A 194 -21.23 19.95 -11.05
C ASP A 194 -21.26 18.63 -10.27
N ARG A 195 -22.45 18.29 -9.77
CA ARG A 195 -22.69 17.05 -9.03
C ARG A 195 -22.49 15.80 -9.88
N LEU A 196 -22.67 15.89 -11.20
CA LEU A 196 -22.55 14.75 -12.10
C LEU A 196 -21.09 14.29 -12.25
N LYS A 197 -20.09 15.10 -11.87
CA LYS A 197 -18.70 14.64 -11.79
C LYS A 197 -18.41 13.73 -10.61
N LEU A 198 -19.26 13.76 -9.59
CA LEU A 198 -19.05 13.06 -8.32
C LEU A 198 -19.97 11.86 -8.17
N THR A 199 -21.18 11.92 -8.71
CA THR A 199 -22.17 10.84 -8.57
C THR A 199 -23.25 10.91 -9.64
N THR A 200 -23.99 9.81 -9.81
CA THR A 200 -25.15 9.71 -10.71
C THR A 200 -26.20 8.79 -10.11
N SER A 201 -27.47 9.02 -10.45
CA SER A 201 -28.58 8.08 -10.19
C SER A 201 -28.90 7.21 -11.41
N ALA A 202 -28.14 7.35 -12.50
CA ALA A 202 -28.30 6.55 -13.71
C ALA A 202 -28.09 5.06 -13.42
N ALA A 203 -28.70 4.21 -14.25
CA ALA A 203 -28.58 2.76 -14.18
C ALA A 203 -28.39 2.18 -15.59
N GLY A 204 -27.89 0.94 -15.68
CA GLY A 204 -27.68 0.26 -16.95
C GLY A 204 -26.69 0.99 -17.86
N ASP A 205 -27.03 1.11 -19.15
CA ASP A 205 -26.15 1.67 -20.17
C ASP A 205 -25.79 3.14 -19.92
N GLU A 206 -26.69 3.92 -19.33
CA GLU A 206 -26.43 5.32 -18.99
C GLU A 206 -25.39 5.44 -17.88
N ALA A 207 -25.45 4.57 -16.86
CA ALA A 207 -24.43 4.51 -15.82
C ALA A 207 -23.08 4.10 -16.40
N LEU A 208 -23.06 3.12 -17.31
CA LEU A 208 -21.83 2.68 -17.98
C LEU A 208 -21.22 3.81 -18.83
N ALA A 209 -22.03 4.54 -19.60
CA ALA A 209 -21.56 5.68 -20.38
C ALA A 209 -20.99 6.79 -19.48
N TRP A 210 -21.64 7.06 -18.34
CA TRP A 210 -21.16 7.98 -17.33
C TRP A 210 -19.79 7.57 -16.77
N MET A 211 -19.60 6.28 -16.45
CA MET A 211 -18.31 5.75 -16.00
C MET A 211 -17.22 5.90 -17.08
N GLN A 212 -17.54 5.54 -18.33
CA GLN A 212 -16.64 5.63 -19.48
C GLN A 212 -16.24 7.08 -19.81
N SER A 213 -17.07 8.05 -19.44
CA SER A 213 -16.77 9.48 -19.60
C SER A 213 -15.78 10.04 -18.56
N GLY A 214 -15.17 9.18 -17.73
CA GLY A 214 -14.09 9.54 -16.81
C GLY A 214 -14.54 9.95 -15.40
N ASN A 215 -15.75 9.58 -14.98
CA ASN A 215 -16.28 9.95 -13.65
C ASN A 215 -16.05 8.87 -12.57
N VAL A 216 -15.29 7.81 -12.89
CA VAL A 216 -14.90 6.78 -11.93
C VAL A 216 -13.40 6.51 -12.00
N PHE A 217 -12.88 6.00 -10.89
CA PHE A 217 -11.45 5.84 -10.68
C PHE A 217 -11.13 4.46 -10.10
N CYS A 218 -9.95 3.97 -10.46
CA CYS A 218 -9.28 2.88 -9.76
C CYS A 218 -8.21 3.49 -8.84
N TYR A 219 -8.30 3.27 -7.54
CA TYR A 219 -7.32 3.76 -6.57
C TYR A 219 -6.79 2.59 -5.74
N GLU A 220 -5.48 2.51 -5.53
CA GLU A 220 -4.90 1.57 -4.58
C GLU A 220 -3.90 2.27 -3.68
N LEU A 221 -4.04 2.03 -2.38
CA LEU A 221 -3.07 2.41 -1.36
C LEU A 221 -2.55 1.16 -0.65
N VAL A 222 -1.23 1.01 -0.63
CA VAL A 222 -0.49 0.02 0.15
C VAL A 222 0.48 0.75 1.06
N VAL A 223 0.35 0.54 2.36
CA VAL A 223 1.27 1.13 3.35
C VAL A 223 1.93 0.04 4.20
N PRO A 224 3.19 0.24 4.63
CA PRO A 224 3.87 -0.68 5.52
C PRO A 224 3.31 -0.57 6.96
N LYS A 225 3.64 -1.55 7.80
CA LYS A 225 3.16 -1.63 9.20
C LYS A 225 3.30 -0.32 10.00
N PRO A 226 4.41 0.45 9.93
CA PRO A 226 4.55 1.71 10.68
C PRO A 226 3.52 2.78 10.30
N LEU A 227 2.97 2.74 9.08
CA LEU A 227 2.01 3.72 8.57
C LEU A 227 0.57 3.22 8.63
N LYS A 228 0.32 2.00 9.12
CA LYS A 228 -1.02 1.38 9.16
C LYS A 228 -2.06 2.25 9.87
N ASN A 229 -1.69 2.91 10.97
CA ASN A 229 -2.59 3.77 11.75
C ASN A 229 -2.83 5.13 11.08
N LYS A 230 -2.01 5.51 10.09
CA LYS A 230 -2.17 6.72 9.28
C LYS A 230 -2.81 6.44 7.92
N PHE A 231 -3.34 5.25 7.69
CA PHE A 231 -3.81 4.83 6.37
C PHE A 231 -4.83 5.80 5.76
N PHE A 232 -5.83 6.19 6.55
CA PHE A 232 -6.87 7.10 6.08
C PHE A 232 -6.38 8.56 6.00
N GLU A 233 -5.44 8.98 6.86
CA GLU A 233 -4.74 10.27 6.73
C GLU A 233 -4.02 10.37 5.39
N ILE A 234 -3.21 9.36 5.04
CA ILE A 234 -2.49 9.28 3.76
C ILE A 234 -3.47 9.29 2.59
N MET A 235 -4.57 8.54 2.69
CA MET A 235 -5.59 8.52 1.65
C MET A 235 -6.25 9.90 1.46
N ARG A 236 -6.56 10.63 2.54
CA ARG A 236 -7.08 12.00 2.46
C ARG A 236 -6.08 12.96 1.84
N ASP A 237 -4.80 12.82 2.18
CA ASP A 237 -3.72 13.62 1.61
C ASP A 237 -3.53 13.36 0.11
N ASP A 238 -3.64 12.10 -0.33
CA ASP A 238 -3.63 11.75 -1.75
C ASP A 238 -4.79 12.41 -2.48
N LEU A 239 -6.02 12.29 -1.96
CA LEU A 239 -7.20 12.89 -2.58
C LEU A 239 -7.10 14.41 -2.65
N THR A 240 -6.57 15.05 -1.61
CA THR A 240 -6.36 16.51 -1.58
C THR A 240 -5.35 16.95 -2.64
N ARG A 241 -4.26 16.19 -2.83
CA ARG A 241 -3.26 16.50 -3.87
C ARG A 241 -3.76 16.25 -5.29
N ILE A 242 -4.53 15.19 -5.49
CA ILE A 242 -4.92 14.74 -6.83
C ILE A 242 -6.21 15.42 -7.31
N PHE A 243 -7.10 15.78 -6.39
CA PHE A 243 -8.35 16.45 -6.67
C PHE A 243 -8.44 17.79 -5.91
N PRO A 244 -7.53 18.75 -6.17
CA PRO A 244 -7.44 20.00 -5.42
C PRO A 244 -8.66 20.91 -5.59
N GLN A 245 -9.48 20.68 -6.62
CA GLN A 245 -10.73 21.40 -6.85
C GLN A 245 -11.82 21.07 -5.84
N TYR A 246 -11.65 20.03 -5.01
CA TYR A 246 -12.60 19.64 -3.98
C TYR A 246 -12.00 19.69 -2.58
N GLN A 247 -12.79 20.19 -1.62
CA GLN A 247 -12.53 20.04 -0.21
C GLN A 247 -13.57 19.09 0.40
N ALA A 248 -13.12 18.10 1.17
CA ALA A 248 -13.99 17.20 1.89
C ALA A 248 -13.73 17.24 3.39
N SER A 249 -14.77 17.04 4.20
CA SER A 249 -14.64 16.91 5.65
C SER A 249 -15.86 16.23 6.27
N ILE A 250 -15.73 15.80 7.54
CA ILE A 250 -16.87 15.37 8.35
C ILE A 250 -17.34 16.56 9.16
N GLU A 251 -18.59 16.98 8.96
CA GLU A 251 -19.19 18.13 9.63
C GLU A 251 -20.49 17.74 10.33
N TYR A 252 -20.78 18.36 11.47
CA TYR A 252 -22.10 18.26 12.09
C TYR A 252 -23.09 19.17 11.38
N ARG A 253 -24.20 18.61 10.88
CA ARG A 253 -25.26 19.37 10.20
C ARG A 253 -26.63 18.98 10.77
N ASP A 254 -27.52 19.96 10.85
CA ASP A 254 -28.92 19.73 11.20
C ASP A 254 -29.67 19.21 9.98
N VAL A 255 -30.06 17.94 10.02
CA VAL A 255 -30.78 17.28 8.91
C VAL A 255 -31.97 16.49 9.44
N GLU A 256 -33.03 16.41 8.63
CA GLU A 256 -34.20 15.60 8.96
C GLU A 256 -33.84 14.11 8.86
N CYS A 257 -34.07 13.37 9.94
CA CYS A 257 -33.71 11.97 10.07
C CYS A 257 -34.93 11.12 10.43
N TYR A 258 -34.90 9.84 10.09
CA TYR A 258 -35.71 8.83 10.76
C TYR A 258 -35.00 8.33 12.02
N VAL A 259 -35.56 8.65 13.18
CA VAL A 259 -35.00 8.33 14.50
C VAL A 259 -35.79 7.19 15.11
N LEU A 260 -35.17 6.04 15.30
CA LEU A 260 -35.78 4.92 16.03
C LEU A 260 -35.95 5.31 17.49
N LYS A 261 -37.14 5.19 18.06
CA LYS A 261 -37.41 5.42 19.48
C LYS A 261 -38.22 4.29 20.08
N VAL A 262 -38.03 4.07 21.39
CA VAL A 262 -38.89 3.19 22.18
C VAL A 262 -40.17 3.96 22.54
N THR A 263 -41.30 3.47 22.07
CA THR A 263 -42.63 4.02 22.39
C THR A 263 -43.31 3.29 23.54
N ASP A 264 -42.93 2.03 23.79
CA ASP A 264 -43.43 1.23 24.91
C ASP A 264 -42.35 0.27 25.40
N ARG A 265 -41.64 0.68 26.46
CA ARG A 265 -40.54 -0.11 27.02
C ARG A 265 -41.01 -1.46 27.57
N SER A 266 -42.23 -1.53 28.11
CA SER A 266 -42.76 -2.77 28.67
C SER A 266 -43.02 -3.83 27.59
N LYS A 267 -43.39 -3.41 26.37
CA LYS A 267 -43.48 -4.30 25.21
C LYS A 267 -42.11 -4.75 24.74
N LEU A 268 -41.17 -3.81 24.61
CA LEU A 268 -39.83 -4.12 24.12
C LEU A 268 -39.10 -5.14 25.02
N GLU A 269 -39.21 -4.99 26.34
CA GLU A 269 -38.57 -5.89 27.32
C GLU A 269 -39.10 -7.34 27.24
N LYS A 270 -40.32 -7.57 26.74
CA LYS A 270 -40.83 -8.93 26.48
C LYS A 270 -40.07 -9.65 25.38
N HIS A 271 -39.38 -8.89 24.54
CA HIS A 271 -38.56 -9.39 23.44
C HIS A 271 -37.06 -9.36 23.76
N ARG A 272 -36.68 -8.93 24.97
CA ARG A 272 -35.28 -8.95 25.42
C ARG A 272 -34.75 -10.39 25.40
N SER A 273 -33.53 -10.53 24.89
CA SER A 273 -32.83 -11.80 24.79
C SER A 273 -31.67 -11.83 25.78
N LEU A 274 -31.76 -12.68 26.80
CA LEU A 274 -30.78 -12.76 27.88
C LEU A 274 -29.54 -13.59 27.53
N SER A 275 -29.66 -14.51 26.56
CA SER A 275 -28.57 -15.36 26.10
C SER A 275 -28.82 -15.85 24.68
N GLY A 276 -27.75 -16.15 23.96
CA GLY A 276 -27.83 -16.70 22.61
C GLY A 276 -26.63 -16.29 21.77
N THR A 277 -26.53 -16.90 20.58
CA THR A 277 -25.61 -16.41 19.55
C THR A 277 -26.34 -15.36 18.72
N MET A 278 -25.70 -14.21 18.51
CA MET A 278 -26.25 -13.17 17.65
C MET A 278 -26.47 -13.72 16.23
N GLU A 279 -27.70 -13.64 15.75
CA GLU A 279 -28.09 -14.04 14.41
C GLU A 279 -28.95 -12.94 13.80
N VAL A 280 -28.54 -12.43 12.63
CA VAL A 280 -29.31 -11.45 11.86
C VAL A 280 -29.45 -11.99 10.45
N LYS A 281 -30.67 -12.25 10.03
CA LYS A 281 -31.01 -12.74 8.70
C LYS A 281 -31.90 -11.73 8.01
N GLN A 282 -31.61 -11.47 6.75
CA GLN A 282 -32.44 -10.62 5.91
C GLN A 282 -32.70 -11.28 4.56
N ASP A 283 -33.86 -11.00 4.00
CA ASP A 283 -34.23 -11.35 2.64
C ASP A 283 -35.17 -10.28 2.06
N VAL A 284 -35.79 -10.57 0.92
CA VAL A 284 -36.74 -9.67 0.26
C VAL A 284 -38.05 -9.49 1.03
N TYR A 285 -38.34 -10.35 2.01
CA TYR A 285 -39.59 -10.36 2.79
C TYR A 285 -39.42 -9.74 4.18
N GLY A 286 -38.19 -9.49 4.64
CA GLY A 286 -37.98 -8.81 5.91
C GLY A 286 -36.66 -9.06 6.61
N LEU A 287 -36.73 -8.93 7.94
CA LEU A 287 -35.60 -9.01 8.87
C LEU A 287 -35.95 -9.93 10.05
N SER A 288 -35.10 -10.92 10.30
CA SER A 288 -35.10 -11.76 11.50
C SER A 288 -33.87 -11.44 12.33
N MET A 289 -34.07 -11.21 13.62
CA MET A 289 -33.02 -10.93 14.59
C MET A 289 -33.19 -11.86 15.80
N LYS A 290 -32.11 -12.51 16.19
CA LYS A 290 -32.01 -13.22 17.47
C LYS A 290 -30.80 -12.75 18.23
N HIS A 291 -31.00 -12.46 19.51
CA HIS A 291 -29.95 -11.99 20.42
C HIS A 291 -29.10 -10.86 19.79
N ALA A 292 -29.76 -9.88 19.18
CA ALA A 292 -29.10 -8.80 18.44
C ALA A 292 -29.54 -7.43 18.96
N PRO A 293 -28.63 -6.44 19.03
CA PRO A 293 -28.98 -5.07 19.41
C PRO A 293 -29.75 -4.36 18.29
N LEU A 294 -30.53 -3.33 18.64
CA LEU A 294 -31.30 -2.53 17.68
C LEU A 294 -30.43 -1.84 16.62
N ASP A 295 -29.15 -1.60 16.90
CA ASP A 295 -28.21 -1.05 15.92
C ASP A 295 -28.04 -1.94 14.70
N GLN A 296 -28.18 -3.27 14.84
CA GLN A 296 -28.14 -4.17 13.69
C GLN A 296 -29.32 -3.93 12.74
N MET A 297 -30.51 -3.69 13.29
CA MET A 297 -31.68 -3.31 12.50
C MET A 297 -31.42 -1.98 11.79
N VAL A 298 -31.04 -0.94 12.55
CA VAL A 298 -30.80 0.41 12.00
C VAL A 298 -29.76 0.38 10.88
N ALA A 299 -28.67 -0.38 11.04
CA ALA A 299 -27.66 -0.54 10.00
C ALA A 299 -28.22 -1.19 8.71
N ARG A 300 -29.06 -2.23 8.82
CA ARG A 300 -29.69 -2.88 7.65
C ARG A 300 -30.70 -1.98 6.97
N PHE A 301 -31.49 -1.24 7.75
CA PHE A 301 -32.39 -0.23 7.21
C PHE A 301 -31.62 0.84 6.44
N SER A 302 -30.57 1.39 7.05
CA SER A 302 -29.75 2.44 6.46
C SER A 302 -29.05 2.00 5.16
N VAL A 303 -28.43 0.82 5.15
CA VAL A 303 -27.54 0.38 4.06
C VAL A 303 -28.23 -0.46 2.99
N LEU A 304 -29.31 -1.19 3.31
CA LEU A 304 -29.93 -2.13 2.38
C LEU A 304 -31.37 -1.75 2.06
N PHE A 305 -32.24 -1.71 3.07
CA PHE A 305 -33.69 -1.62 2.83
C PHE A 305 -34.14 -0.21 2.42
N MET A 306 -33.53 0.81 3.00
CA MET A 306 -33.85 2.21 2.76
C MET A 306 -32.62 2.97 2.26
N GLN A 307 -31.76 2.32 1.48
CA GLN A 307 -30.57 2.92 0.87
C GLN A 307 -30.90 4.15 0.00
N ASN A 308 -32.13 4.22 -0.53
CA ASN A 308 -32.64 5.32 -1.35
C ASN A 308 -33.46 6.35 -0.54
N SER A 309 -33.56 6.21 0.78
CA SER A 309 -34.24 7.19 1.62
C SER A 309 -33.52 8.54 1.54
N PRO A 310 -34.25 9.67 1.39
CA PRO A 310 -33.62 10.99 1.47
C PRO A 310 -33.22 11.36 2.90
N TYR A 311 -33.70 10.63 3.91
CA TYR A 311 -33.44 10.88 5.33
C TYR A 311 -32.50 9.82 5.92
N PRO A 312 -31.43 10.22 6.60
CA PRO A 312 -30.62 9.32 7.42
C PRO A 312 -31.45 8.55 8.43
N ILE A 313 -31.06 7.31 8.70
CA ILE A 313 -31.69 6.45 9.69
C ILE A 313 -30.74 6.28 10.86
N ILE A 314 -31.19 6.69 12.05
CA ILE A 314 -30.37 6.69 13.26
C ILE A 314 -31.07 5.97 14.41
N ASN A 315 -30.28 5.37 15.30
CA ASN A 315 -30.79 4.76 16.52
C ASN A 315 -30.87 5.82 17.64
N GLY A 316 -32.08 6.22 18.02
CA GLY A 316 -32.34 7.09 19.16
C GLY A 316 -33.12 6.37 20.27
N SER A 317 -33.05 5.04 20.32
CA SER A 317 -33.87 4.23 21.22
C SER A 317 -33.37 4.26 22.67
N GLU A 318 -32.10 4.62 22.89
CA GLU A 318 -31.42 4.54 24.20
C GLU A 318 -31.53 3.14 24.85
N TYR A 319 -31.72 2.10 24.01
CA TYR A 319 -31.93 0.73 24.42
C TYR A 319 -30.79 -0.15 23.89
N ASN A 320 -29.95 -0.64 24.80
CA ASN A 320 -28.71 -1.34 24.48
C ASN A 320 -28.79 -2.87 24.64
N GLU A 321 -29.91 -3.37 25.17
CA GLU A 321 -30.07 -4.80 25.41
C GLU A 321 -30.38 -5.55 24.11
N PRO A 322 -29.89 -6.79 23.91
CA PRO A 322 -30.24 -7.59 22.75
C PRO A 322 -31.73 -7.97 22.76
N ILE A 323 -32.32 -8.09 21.57
CA ILE A 323 -33.71 -8.52 21.39
C ILE A 323 -33.84 -9.67 20.37
N ASN A 324 -35.00 -10.34 20.43
CA ASN A 324 -35.48 -11.23 19.39
C ASN A 324 -36.65 -10.55 18.64
N MET A 325 -36.55 -10.45 17.32
CA MET A 325 -37.52 -9.75 16.49
C MET A 325 -37.70 -10.45 15.15
N GLU A 326 -38.93 -10.43 14.64
CA GLU A 326 -39.29 -10.89 13.30
C GLU A 326 -40.12 -9.81 12.61
N LEU A 327 -39.57 -9.23 11.55
CA LEU A 327 -40.17 -8.13 10.82
C LEU A 327 -40.49 -8.58 9.40
N HIS A 328 -41.67 -9.17 9.20
CA HIS A 328 -42.18 -9.59 7.89
C HIS A 328 -43.10 -8.50 7.32
N THR A 329 -42.52 -7.55 6.58
CA THR A 329 -43.24 -6.42 5.98
C THR A 329 -42.44 -5.85 4.82
N ASN A 330 -43.02 -4.92 4.06
CA ASN A 330 -42.26 -4.14 3.10
C ASN A 330 -41.34 -3.15 3.84
N VAL A 331 -40.14 -3.60 4.20
CA VAL A 331 -39.12 -2.83 4.92
C VAL A 331 -38.54 -1.66 4.13
N THR A 332 -38.95 -1.47 2.88
CA THR A 332 -38.63 -0.27 2.08
C THR A 332 -39.64 0.86 2.27
N ASN A 333 -40.81 0.56 2.89
CA ASN A 333 -41.86 1.52 3.20
C ASN A 333 -41.87 1.83 4.71
N MET A 334 -41.60 3.08 5.07
CA MET A 334 -41.51 3.49 6.47
C MET A 334 -42.83 3.40 7.23
N GLU A 335 -43.96 3.65 6.57
CA GLU A 335 -45.28 3.56 7.22
C GLU A 335 -45.61 2.11 7.59
N GLU A 336 -45.41 1.18 6.65
CA GLU A 336 -45.59 -0.26 6.90
C GLU A 336 -44.60 -0.78 7.95
N THR A 337 -43.35 -0.34 7.86
CA THR A 337 -42.32 -0.63 8.87
C THR A 337 -42.77 -0.19 10.26
N ASN A 338 -43.25 1.04 10.42
CA ASN A 338 -43.73 1.55 11.71
C ASN A 338 -44.94 0.78 12.24
N LYS A 339 -45.89 0.37 11.37
CA LYS A 339 -47.01 -0.50 11.75
C LYS A 339 -46.52 -1.84 12.31
N ALA A 340 -45.49 -2.42 11.71
CA ALA A 340 -44.91 -3.67 12.18
C ALA A 340 -44.08 -3.50 13.47
N LEU A 341 -43.28 -2.43 13.58
CA LEU A 341 -42.47 -2.10 14.77
C LEU A 341 -43.32 -1.77 16.00
N ALA A 342 -44.54 -1.27 15.83
CA ALA A 342 -45.44 -0.97 16.94
C ALA A 342 -45.73 -2.19 17.84
N LYS A 343 -45.65 -3.41 17.29
CA LYS A 343 -45.78 -4.67 18.05
C LYS A 343 -44.68 -4.84 19.10
N TYR A 344 -43.50 -4.28 18.83
CA TYR A 344 -42.32 -4.34 19.67
C TYR A 344 -42.16 -3.11 20.57
N GLY A 345 -43.10 -2.15 20.53
CA GLY A 345 -42.95 -0.88 21.26
C GLY A 345 -41.87 0.03 20.67
N LEU A 346 -41.66 -0.04 19.36
CA LEU A 346 -40.68 0.75 18.61
C LEU A 346 -41.37 1.55 17.51
N HIS A 347 -40.79 2.69 17.15
CA HIS A 347 -41.28 3.53 16.05
C HIS A 347 -40.17 4.46 15.54
N PHE A 348 -40.11 4.69 14.22
CA PHE A 348 -39.27 5.71 13.61
C PHE A 348 -40.03 7.04 13.49
N PHE A 349 -39.45 8.10 14.01
CA PHE A 349 -39.99 9.47 13.91
C PHE A 349 -39.13 10.32 12.98
N LYS A 350 -39.78 11.21 12.20
CA LYS A 350 -39.05 12.26 11.48
C LYS A 350 -38.69 13.37 12.45
N GLU A 351 -37.40 13.61 12.63
CA GLU A 351 -36.89 14.65 13.53
C GLU A 351 -35.67 15.33 12.94
N LEU A 352 -35.55 16.63 13.16
CA LEU A 352 -34.31 17.36 12.90
C LEU A 352 -33.26 16.93 13.93
N LYS A 353 -32.10 16.46 13.45
CA LYS A 353 -30.97 16.02 14.29
C LYS A 353 -29.67 16.59 13.79
N ASN A 354 -28.84 17.00 14.73
CA ASN A 354 -27.46 17.40 14.48
C ASN A 354 -26.59 16.13 14.41
N ILE A 355 -26.19 15.72 13.20
CA ILE A 355 -25.40 14.50 12.99
C ILE A 355 -24.20 14.75 12.10
N GLU A 356 -23.20 13.86 12.17
CA GLU A 356 -22.06 13.87 11.26
C GLU A 356 -22.48 13.53 9.83
N MET A 357 -22.09 14.40 8.90
CA MET A 357 -22.29 14.29 7.47
C MET A 357 -20.95 14.42 6.76
N LEU A 358 -20.74 13.64 5.70
CA LEU A 358 -19.63 13.89 4.78
C LEU A 358 -20.01 15.08 3.91
N VAL A 359 -19.27 16.17 4.00
CA VAL A 359 -19.43 17.35 3.14
C VAL A 359 -18.31 17.34 2.11
N ILE A 360 -18.66 17.42 0.83
CA ILE A 360 -17.73 17.61 -0.30
C ILE A 360 -18.16 18.88 -1.00
N LYS A 361 -17.26 19.86 -1.11
CA LYS A 361 -17.53 21.18 -1.69
C LYS A 361 -16.45 21.61 -2.66
N ASP A 362 -16.79 22.53 -3.56
CA ASP A 362 -15.81 23.14 -4.45
C ASP A 362 -14.80 23.94 -3.63
N ASN A 363 -13.53 23.83 -3.99
CA ASN A 363 -12.46 24.64 -3.43
C ASN A 363 -12.43 26.01 -4.14
N GLN A 364 -12.76 27.08 -3.43
CA GLN A 364 -12.93 28.43 -4.01
C GLN A 364 -11.62 29.04 -4.53
N ASP A 365 -10.47 28.56 -4.06
CA ASP A 365 -9.16 29.09 -4.46
C ASP A 365 -8.73 28.66 -5.88
N GLU A 366 -9.39 27.68 -6.49
CA GLU A 366 -9.06 27.20 -7.85
C GLU A 366 -10.05 27.62 -8.95
N THR A 367 -11.08 28.41 -8.63
CA THR A 367 -12.09 28.81 -9.63
C THR A 367 -11.65 29.88 -10.64
N ASP A 368 -10.38 30.33 -10.60
CA ASP A 368 -9.81 31.38 -11.45
C ASP A 368 -8.67 30.92 -12.38
N LEU A 369 -8.48 29.61 -12.61
CA LEU A 369 -7.47 29.07 -13.55
C LEU A 369 -8.06 28.44 -14.81
#